data_AF-A0A2D6AI53-F1
#
_entry.id   AF-A0A2D6AI53-F1
#
_cell.length_a   1.000
_cell.length_b   1.000
_cell.length_c   1.000
_cell.angle_alpha   90.00
_cell.angle_beta   90.00
_cell.angle_gamma   90.00
#
_symmetry.space_group_name_H-M   'P 1'
#
loop_
_entity.id
_entity.type
_entity.pdbx_description
1 polymer ?
#
loop_
_entity_poly.entity_id
_entity_poly.type
_entity_poly.pdbx_seq_one_letter_code
_entity_poly.pdbx_strand_id
1 'polypeptide(L)'
;MEIILTNNISTTAAGTALTIEGLVGQLTASGMSKSAIKQTLLSDLQAGGAIFGSFKNQLGAHTANGIERAGLFSTLQKYKDKGIKVLQWVTISDNNSCDDCIDRHNEEGTLKYWQAAGLPASGFSVCGANCRCTLVASGYKGENLDKPLTKQARSITHPSMAGKHKSVADAQKWAEKNSKGNGKFDGYKILSTKEANELNIKLNTSNKVCDKLGIQRIKSVHETKFGPDATMQNGKLGITRHAVETTKSQIGKNVLTSDEIFWHEFGHHLHAQIGKNLGREGLSLLEEKMVDLYNNLKYQMDVFRREILNSFPTNYSKTSAHEWFAENMMYVSNGYSHKVSKEFMELIDEFGITDAIK
;
A
#
# COMPACT_ATOMS: atom_id res chain seq x y z
N MET A 1 -10.59 0.02 30.64
CA MET A 1 -9.85 -1.09 30.03
C MET A 1 -10.76 -2.24 29.67
N GLU A 2 -11.60 -2.68 30.60
CA GLU A 2 -12.67 -3.65 30.39
C GLU A 2 -13.47 -3.36 29.11
N ILE A 3 -13.94 -2.12 28.93
CA ILE A 3 -14.67 -1.70 27.71
C ILE A 3 -13.88 -1.97 26.42
N ILE A 4 -12.56 -1.74 26.39
CA ILE A 4 -11.76 -1.91 25.16
C ILE A 4 -11.53 -3.38 24.85
N LEU A 5 -11.25 -4.20 25.87
CA LEU A 5 -11.09 -5.64 25.69
C LEU A 5 -12.40 -6.27 25.23
N THR A 6 -13.52 -5.91 25.87
CA THR A 6 -14.86 -6.40 25.53
C THR A 6 -15.25 -6.01 24.10
N ASN A 7 -14.97 -4.77 23.67
CA ASN A 7 -15.25 -4.33 22.31
C ASN A 7 -14.42 -5.09 21.27
N ASN A 8 -13.12 -5.30 21.52
CA ASN A 8 -12.26 -6.05 20.61
C ASN A 8 -12.72 -7.52 20.48
N ILE A 9 -13.02 -8.18 21.59
CA ILE A 9 -13.53 -9.55 21.60
C ILE A 9 -14.87 -9.64 20.86
N SER A 10 -15.77 -8.70 21.12
CA SER A 10 -17.08 -8.65 20.45
C SER A 10 -16.94 -8.44 18.93
N THR A 11 -16.01 -7.58 18.52
CA THR A 11 -15.72 -7.31 17.10
C THR A 11 -15.15 -8.56 16.41
N THR A 12 -14.18 -9.24 17.04
CA THR A 12 -13.61 -10.50 16.54
C THR A 12 -14.65 -11.60 16.44
N ALA A 13 -15.56 -11.70 17.42
CA ALA A 13 -16.67 -12.64 17.39
C ALA A 13 -17.64 -12.35 16.24
N ALA A 14 -18.02 -11.08 16.05
CA ALA A 14 -18.89 -10.67 14.94
C ALA A 14 -18.26 -10.96 13.56
N GLY A 15 -16.98 -10.64 13.37
CA GLY A 15 -16.26 -10.95 12.13
C GLY A 15 -16.16 -12.45 11.84
N THR A 16 -15.99 -13.25 12.90
CA THR A 16 -16.01 -14.72 12.79
C THR A 16 -17.40 -15.24 12.42
N ALA A 17 -18.46 -14.67 12.99
CA ALA A 17 -19.83 -15.03 12.64
C ALA A 17 -20.13 -14.77 11.15
N LEU A 18 -19.76 -13.60 10.63
CA LEU A 18 -19.90 -13.27 9.20
C LEU A 18 -19.08 -14.22 8.30
N THR A 19 -17.89 -14.62 8.74
CA THR A 19 -17.05 -15.59 8.02
C THR A 19 -17.72 -16.97 7.95
N ILE A 20 -18.32 -17.41 9.06
CA ILE A 20 -19.10 -18.66 9.12
C ILE A 20 -20.31 -18.58 8.18
N GLU A 21 -21.07 -17.49 8.22
CA GLU A 21 -22.23 -17.28 7.33
C GLU A 21 -21.83 -17.32 5.85
N GLY A 22 -20.74 -16.65 5.47
CA GLY A 22 -20.21 -16.67 4.11
C GLY A 22 -19.82 -18.08 3.66
N LEU A 23 -19.10 -18.83 4.50
CA LEU A 23 -18.72 -20.21 4.19
C LEU A 23 -19.95 -21.12 4.06
N VAL A 24 -20.93 -20.99 4.96
CA VAL A 24 -22.18 -21.76 4.90
C VAL A 24 -22.93 -21.48 3.60
N GLY A 25 -23.01 -20.20 3.18
CA GLY A 25 -23.60 -19.81 1.90
C GLY A 25 -22.91 -20.45 0.71
N GLN A 26 -21.56 -20.41 0.69
CA GLN A 26 -20.76 -21.02 -0.37
C GLN A 26 -20.93 -22.53 -0.46
N LEU A 27 -20.87 -23.23 0.69
CA LEU A 27 -21.01 -24.69 0.73
C LEU A 27 -22.45 -25.13 0.39
N THR A 28 -23.45 -24.32 0.76
CA THR A 28 -24.84 -24.60 0.36
C THR A 28 -25.01 -24.45 -1.15
N ALA A 29 -24.43 -23.39 -1.75
CA ALA A 29 -24.48 -23.17 -3.20
C ALA A 29 -23.76 -24.26 -4.01
N SER A 30 -22.78 -24.96 -3.42
CA SER A 30 -22.13 -26.11 -4.04
C SER A 30 -22.88 -27.44 -3.84
N GLY A 31 -24.06 -27.41 -3.24
CA GLY A 31 -24.91 -28.59 -3.02
C GLY A 31 -24.53 -29.42 -1.80
N MET A 32 -23.68 -28.92 -0.91
CA MET A 32 -23.31 -29.63 0.31
C MET A 32 -24.51 -29.71 1.27
N SER A 33 -24.75 -30.89 1.86
CA SER A 33 -25.82 -31.07 2.83
C SER A 33 -25.53 -30.31 4.13
N LYS A 34 -26.58 -29.89 4.84
CA LYS A 34 -26.43 -29.20 6.14
C LYS A 34 -25.64 -30.02 7.17
N SER A 35 -25.75 -31.35 7.15
CA SER A 35 -24.98 -32.24 8.04
C SER A 35 -23.49 -32.24 7.70
N ALA A 36 -23.14 -32.25 6.40
CA ALA A 36 -21.74 -32.15 5.97
C ALA A 36 -21.15 -30.77 6.30
N ILE A 37 -21.88 -29.67 6.05
CA ILE A 37 -21.46 -28.31 6.44
C ILE A 37 -21.19 -28.22 7.95
N LYS A 38 -22.10 -28.76 8.77
CA LYS A 38 -21.92 -28.82 10.23
C LYS A 38 -20.65 -29.60 10.60
N GLN A 39 -20.43 -30.75 9.98
CA GLN A 39 -19.23 -31.56 10.24
C GLN A 39 -17.94 -30.83 9.84
N THR A 40 -17.95 -30.08 8.73
CA THR A 40 -16.82 -29.24 8.32
C THR A 40 -16.51 -28.17 9.36
N LEU A 41 -17.52 -27.43 9.84
CA LEU A 41 -17.33 -26.40 10.87
C LEU A 41 -16.86 -27.00 12.21
N LEU A 42 -17.40 -28.16 12.61
CA LEU A 42 -16.95 -28.88 13.81
C LEU A 42 -15.50 -29.37 13.67
N SER A 43 -15.13 -29.87 12.49
CA SER A 43 -13.76 -30.26 12.21
C SER A 43 -12.80 -29.07 12.26
N ASP A 44 -13.19 -27.91 11.71
CA ASP A 44 -12.42 -26.67 11.81
C ASP A 44 -12.26 -26.24 13.28
N LEU A 45 -13.33 -26.30 14.07
CA LEU A 45 -13.30 -25.97 15.49
C LEU A 45 -12.35 -26.89 16.28
N GLN A 46 -12.46 -28.20 16.09
CA GLN A 46 -11.69 -29.20 16.83
C GLN A 46 -10.21 -29.19 16.44
N ALA A 47 -9.91 -29.04 15.15
CA ALA A 47 -8.53 -29.01 14.66
C ALA A 47 -7.86 -27.64 14.79
N GLY A 48 -8.62 -26.59 15.15
CA GLY A 48 -8.13 -25.21 15.10
C GLY A 48 -7.82 -24.78 13.66
N GLY A 49 -8.74 -25.09 12.73
CA GLY A 49 -8.65 -24.79 11.32
C GLY A 49 -8.73 -23.29 11.01
N ALA A 50 -9.00 -22.95 9.76
CA ALA A 50 -8.84 -21.58 9.27
C ALA A 50 -9.73 -20.57 10.00
N ILE A 51 -10.98 -20.93 10.32
CA ILE A 51 -11.93 -20.01 10.95
C ILE A 51 -11.65 -19.91 12.44
N PHE A 52 -11.73 -21.02 13.16
CA PHE A 52 -11.62 -21.01 14.62
C PHE A 52 -10.17 -20.85 15.11
N GLY A 53 -9.19 -21.26 14.32
CA GLY A 53 -7.77 -20.97 14.56
C GLY A 53 -7.47 -19.47 14.44
N SER A 54 -8.01 -18.79 13.43
CA SER A 54 -7.91 -17.34 13.29
C SER A 54 -8.56 -16.62 14.47
N PHE A 55 -9.80 -17.00 14.84
CA PHE A 55 -10.49 -16.46 16.01
C PHE A 55 -9.68 -16.64 17.30
N LYS A 56 -9.15 -17.85 17.56
CA LYS A 56 -8.30 -18.14 18.74
C LYS A 56 -7.05 -17.28 18.76
N ASN A 57 -6.37 -17.11 17.62
CA ASN A 57 -5.17 -16.30 17.52
C ASN A 57 -5.45 -14.82 17.80
N GLN A 58 -6.55 -14.28 17.25
CA GLN A 58 -6.98 -12.90 17.52
C GLN A 58 -7.35 -12.71 18.99
N LEU A 59 -8.09 -13.65 19.58
CA LEU A 59 -8.44 -13.61 21.00
C LEU A 59 -7.20 -13.64 21.90
N GLY A 60 -6.23 -14.49 21.58
CA GLY A 60 -4.94 -14.55 22.26
C GLY A 60 -4.18 -13.23 22.18
N ALA A 61 -4.11 -12.63 20.98
CA ALA A 61 -3.49 -11.32 20.78
C ALA A 61 -4.20 -10.21 21.57
N HIS A 62 -5.53 -10.16 21.54
CA HIS A 62 -6.30 -9.16 22.32
C HIS A 62 -6.10 -9.31 23.83
N THR A 63 -6.02 -10.54 24.32
CA THR A 63 -5.78 -10.82 25.75
C THR A 63 -4.37 -10.38 26.16
N ALA A 64 -3.34 -10.75 25.38
CA ALA A 64 -1.96 -10.34 25.63
C ALA A 64 -1.84 -8.80 25.62
N ASN A 65 -2.38 -8.15 24.60
CA ASN A 65 -2.39 -6.68 24.48
C ASN A 65 -3.17 -6.01 25.63
N GLY A 66 -4.22 -6.66 26.13
CA GLY A 66 -4.98 -6.20 27.31
C GLY A 66 -4.12 -6.21 28.59
N ILE A 67 -3.37 -7.30 28.81
CA ILE A 67 -2.44 -7.44 29.96
C ILE A 67 -1.31 -6.42 29.86
N GLU A 68 -0.70 -6.25 28.70
CA GLU A 68 0.37 -5.27 28.48
C GLU A 68 -0.11 -3.83 28.75
N ARG A 69 -1.30 -3.47 28.24
CA ARG A 69 -1.93 -2.17 28.53
C ARG A 69 -2.19 -2.01 30.03
N ALA A 70 -2.58 -3.06 30.74
CA ALA A 70 -2.74 -3.01 32.19
C ALA A 70 -1.44 -2.72 32.94
N GLY A 71 -0.36 -3.39 32.53
CA GLY A 71 0.98 -3.10 33.03
C GLY A 71 1.38 -1.65 32.78
N LEU A 72 1.14 -1.14 31.57
CA LEU A 72 1.43 0.25 31.21
C LEU A 72 0.62 1.23 32.07
N PHE A 73 -0.70 1.09 32.19
CA PHE A 73 -1.51 2.01 33.01
C PHE A 73 -1.12 1.99 34.48
N SER A 74 -0.83 0.82 35.04
CA SER A 74 -0.32 0.69 36.42
C SER A 74 0.99 1.46 36.60
N THR A 75 1.89 1.36 35.62
CA THR A 75 3.17 2.07 35.62
C THR A 75 3.00 3.58 35.51
N LEU A 76 2.14 4.03 34.59
CA LEU A 76 1.82 5.45 34.41
C LEU A 76 1.16 6.07 35.65
N GLN A 77 0.29 5.31 36.34
CA GLN A 77 -0.29 5.75 37.60
C GLN A 77 0.78 5.93 38.69
N LYS A 78 1.70 4.97 38.83
CA LYS A 78 2.85 5.09 39.76
C LYS A 78 3.72 6.30 39.45
N TYR A 79 3.94 6.61 38.17
CA TYR A 79 4.70 7.80 37.76
C TYR A 79 3.96 9.09 38.12
N LYS A 80 2.65 9.14 37.90
CA LYS A 80 1.79 10.26 38.31
C LYS A 80 1.82 10.47 39.82
N ASP A 81 1.69 9.41 40.62
CA ASP A 81 1.70 9.45 42.08
C ASP A 81 3.04 9.92 42.64
N LYS A 82 4.15 9.61 41.94
CA LYS A 82 5.50 10.09 42.27
C LYS A 82 5.82 11.49 41.73
N GLY A 83 4.88 12.17 41.08
CA GLY A 83 5.08 13.51 40.53
C GLY A 83 6.02 13.56 39.32
N ILE A 84 6.22 12.44 38.61
CA ILE A 84 7.05 12.40 37.41
C ILE A 84 6.30 13.07 36.26
N LYS A 85 6.86 14.16 35.73
CA LYS A 85 6.21 14.99 34.70
C LYS A 85 6.61 14.65 33.27
N VAL A 86 7.81 14.12 33.07
CA VAL A 86 8.39 13.85 31.75
C VAL A 86 8.62 12.36 31.61
N LEU A 87 8.08 11.79 30.53
CA LEU A 87 8.20 10.40 30.15
C LEU A 87 8.92 10.32 28.82
N GLN A 88 9.78 9.32 28.68
CA GLN A 88 10.50 9.03 27.47
C GLN A 88 9.90 7.80 26.78
N TRP A 89 9.77 7.89 25.45
CA TRP A 89 9.35 6.77 24.62
C TRP A 89 10.51 5.80 24.37
N VAL A 90 10.33 4.56 24.81
CA VAL A 90 11.32 3.49 24.63
C VAL A 90 10.76 2.44 23.68
N THR A 91 11.52 2.18 22.62
CA THR A 91 11.20 1.19 21.60
C THR A 91 12.06 -0.04 21.85
N ILE A 92 11.44 -1.22 21.89
CA ILE A 92 12.20 -2.48 22.05
C ILE A 92 12.99 -2.74 20.76
N SER A 93 14.30 -2.97 20.92
CA SER A 93 15.30 -3.10 19.82
C SER A 93 15.22 -4.37 18.98
N ASP A 94 14.04 -4.83 18.61
CA ASP A 94 13.92 -5.97 17.70
C ASP A 94 13.48 -5.56 16.30
N ASN A 95 13.58 -6.50 15.37
CA ASN A 95 13.18 -6.33 13.98
C ASN A 95 11.65 -6.21 13.79
N ASN A 96 10.86 -6.18 14.87
CA ASN A 96 9.40 -6.10 14.84
C ASN A 96 8.86 -4.72 15.24
N SER A 97 9.72 -3.78 15.62
CA SER A 97 9.32 -2.39 15.85
C SER A 97 9.00 -1.68 14.53
N CYS A 98 7.83 -1.05 14.45
CA CYS A 98 7.42 -0.31 13.26
C CYS A 98 8.13 1.05 13.14
N ASP A 99 8.04 1.68 11.96
CA ASP A 99 8.71 2.95 11.67
C ASP A 99 8.31 4.06 12.65
N ASP A 100 7.02 4.18 12.97
CA ASP A 100 6.52 5.17 13.93
C ASP A 100 7.16 5.00 15.32
N CYS A 101 7.35 3.74 15.74
CA CYS A 101 7.98 3.42 17.02
C CYS A 101 9.47 3.78 17.01
N ILE A 102 10.16 3.46 15.92
CA ILE A 102 11.60 3.69 15.79
C ILE A 102 11.90 5.19 15.78
N ASP A 103 11.06 5.99 15.13
CA ASP A 103 11.27 7.43 15.01
C ASP A 103 10.97 8.18 16.32
N ARG A 104 10.06 7.66 17.15
CA ARG A 104 9.76 8.19 18.48
C ARG A 104 10.75 7.77 19.57
N HIS A 105 11.69 6.87 19.29
CA HIS A 105 12.60 6.39 20.32
C HIS A 105 13.43 7.53 20.91
N ASN A 106 13.48 7.59 22.25
CA ASN A 106 14.09 8.63 23.07
C ASN A 106 13.37 9.99 23.05
N GLU A 107 12.24 10.10 22.34
CA GLU A 107 11.41 11.30 22.43
C GLU A 107 10.86 11.45 23.84
N GLU A 108 10.88 12.67 24.36
CA GLU A 108 10.40 13.01 25.69
C GLU A 108 9.11 13.82 25.61
N GLY A 109 8.21 13.58 26.55
CA GLY A 109 6.95 14.31 26.61
C GLY A 109 6.21 14.09 27.92
N THR A 110 5.26 14.96 28.21
CA THR A 110 4.39 14.78 29.39
C THR A 110 3.40 13.65 29.17
N LEU A 111 2.80 13.11 30.23
CA LEU A 111 1.71 12.14 30.09
C LEU A 111 0.56 12.69 29.22
N LYS A 112 0.23 13.98 29.37
CA LYS A 112 -0.80 14.65 28.55
C LYS A 112 -0.42 14.68 27.07
N TYR A 113 0.85 14.94 26.76
CA TYR A 113 1.37 14.87 25.41
C TYR A 113 1.19 13.47 24.83
N TRP A 114 1.62 12.43 25.54
CA TRP A 114 1.52 11.04 25.04
C TRP A 114 0.08 10.53 24.94
N GLN A 115 -0.82 10.99 25.79
CA GLN A 115 -2.25 10.72 25.65
C GLN A 115 -2.83 11.31 24.35
N ALA A 116 -2.33 12.47 23.91
CA ALA A 116 -2.75 13.10 22.66
C ALA A 116 -2.02 12.52 21.43
N ALA A 117 -0.71 12.30 21.52
CA ALA A 117 0.12 11.76 20.44
C ALA A 117 -0.06 10.25 20.21
N GLY A 118 -0.73 9.56 21.14
CA GLY A 118 -0.96 8.12 21.15
C GLY A 118 -0.03 7.39 22.11
N LEU A 119 -0.63 6.61 23.02
CA LEU A 119 0.10 5.75 23.96
C LEU A 119 0.59 4.48 23.26
N PRO A 120 1.66 3.83 23.74
CA PRO A 120 2.02 2.51 23.29
C PRO A 120 0.82 1.55 23.32
N ALA A 121 0.73 0.74 22.28
CA ALA A 121 -0.34 -0.22 22.03
C ALA A 121 -1.75 0.38 21.90
N SER A 122 -1.93 1.71 21.85
CA SER A 122 -3.28 2.31 21.77
C SER A 122 -3.95 2.18 20.40
N GLY A 123 -3.20 1.83 19.35
CA GLY A 123 -3.70 1.73 17.97
C GLY A 123 -3.24 2.85 17.03
N PHE A 124 -2.55 3.88 17.54
CA PHE A 124 -2.15 5.03 16.70
C PHE A 124 -1.05 4.71 15.68
N SER A 125 -0.14 3.79 16.02
CA SER A 125 1.01 3.42 15.17
C SER A 125 0.67 2.29 14.22
N VAL A 126 1.51 2.06 13.21
CA VAL A 126 1.37 0.94 12.26
C VAL A 126 1.35 -0.43 12.96
N CYS A 127 2.07 -0.60 14.07
CA CYS A 127 2.00 -1.83 14.87
C CYS A 127 0.71 -1.96 15.71
N GLY A 128 -0.10 -0.90 15.80
CA GLY A 128 -1.42 -0.90 16.41
C GLY A 128 -1.43 -1.39 17.86
N ALA A 129 -2.22 -2.42 18.14
CA ALA A 129 -2.28 -3.05 19.45
C ALA A 129 -1.05 -3.92 19.77
N ASN A 130 -0.28 -4.35 18.75
CA ASN A 130 0.94 -5.16 18.90
C ASN A 130 2.19 -4.31 19.11
N CYS A 131 2.02 -3.05 19.53
CA CYS A 131 3.11 -2.13 19.78
C CYS A 131 3.87 -2.57 21.03
N ARG A 132 5.16 -2.87 20.87
CA ARG A 132 6.03 -3.33 21.94
C ARG A 132 6.76 -2.20 22.67
N CYS A 133 6.38 -0.95 22.42
CA CYS A 133 7.01 0.20 23.05
C CYS A 133 6.50 0.39 24.48
N THR A 134 7.25 1.14 25.27
CA THR A 134 6.86 1.52 26.61
C THR A 134 7.18 2.99 26.87
N LEU A 135 6.53 3.56 27.88
CA LEU A 135 6.88 4.87 28.42
C LEU A 135 7.60 4.67 29.74
N VAL A 136 8.79 5.23 29.85
CA VAL A 136 9.58 5.23 31.09
C VAL A 136 9.72 6.65 31.61
N ALA A 137 10.07 6.83 32.88
CA ALA A 137 10.45 8.15 33.38
C ALA A 137 11.68 8.67 32.63
N SER A 138 11.69 9.94 32.22
CA SER A 138 12.88 10.55 31.62
C SER A 138 14.09 10.41 32.56
N GLY A 139 15.23 10.02 32.00
CA GLY A 139 16.46 9.75 32.76
C GLY A 139 16.50 8.41 33.50
N TYR A 140 15.49 7.53 33.33
CA TYR A 140 15.51 6.18 33.88
C TYR A 140 16.57 5.32 33.18
N LYS A 141 17.62 4.91 33.91
CA LYS A 141 18.74 4.08 33.42
C LYS A 141 18.59 2.61 33.83
N GLY A 142 17.41 2.04 33.63
CA GLY A 142 17.15 0.63 33.92
C GLY A 142 17.98 -0.32 33.04
N GLU A 143 18.10 -1.58 33.47
CA GLU A 143 18.75 -2.63 32.68
C GLU A 143 18.14 -2.73 31.28
N ASN A 144 18.99 -2.74 30.24
CA ASN A 144 18.65 -2.74 28.81
C ASN A 144 18.13 -1.43 28.18
N LEU A 145 18.16 -0.29 28.87
CA LEU A 145 17.92 1.03 28.24
C LEU A 145 19.22 1.68 27.74
N ASP A 146 20.35 1.38 28.39
CA ASP A 146 21.66 1.97 28.09
C ASP A 146 22.42 1.25 26.97
N LYS A 147 21.97 0.07 26.55
CA LYS A 147 22.47 -0.49 25.28
C LYS A 147 21.89 0.43 24.22
N PRO A 148 22.70 1.22 23.49
CA PRO A 148 22.15 1.99 22.39
C PRO A 148 21.35 1.00 21.56
N LEU A 149 20.11 1.36 21.20
CA LEU A 149 19.53 0.76 20.02
C LEU A 149 20.54 1.09 18.93
N THR A 150 21.48 0.19 18.67
CA THR A 150 22.10 0.16 17.37
C THR A 150 20.88 -0.12 16.52
N LYS A 151 20.30 0.94 15.91
CA LYS A 151 19.39 0.78 14.78
C LYS A 151 20.18 -0.19 13.92
N GLN A 152 19.83 -1.48 13.96
CA GLN A 152 20.49 -2.44 13.11
C GLN A 152 20.30 -1.81 11.75
N ALA A 153 21.41 -1.39 11.14
CA ALA A 153 21.36 -0.52 10.00
C ALA A 153 20.41 -1.22 9.04
N ARG A 154 19.23 -0.59 8.79
CA ARG A 154 18.20 -1.26 8.01
C ARG A 154 18.90 -1.68 6.74
N SER A 155 18.69 -2.94 6.35
CA SER A 155 19.26 -3.41 5.09
C SER A 155 18.98 -2.36 4.03
N ILE A 156 19.98 -1.99 3.23
CA ILE A 156 19.82 -1.00 2.16
C ILE A 156 18.67 -1.35 1.21
N THR A 157 18.22 -2.61 1.23
CA THR A 157 17.10 -3.14 0.45
C THR A 157 15.75 -3.19 1.19
N HIS A 158 15.66 -2.70 2.44
CA HIS A 158 14.40 -2.68 3.19
C HIS A 158 13.38 -1.74 2.51
N PRO A 159 12.08 -2.09 2.39
CA PRO A 159 11.10 -1.27 1.66
C PRO A 159 11.03 0.21 2.10
N SER A 160 11.24 0.48 3.39
CA SER A 160 11.29 1.85 3.95
C SER A 160 12.48 2.70 3.49
N MET A 161 13.48 2.08 2.85
CA MET A 161 14.67 2.76 2.32
C MET A 161 14.43 3.34 0.93
N ALA A 162 13.27 3.11 0.31
CA ALA A 162 12.85 3.80 -0.91
C ALA A 162 13.10 5.31 -0.77
N GLY A 163 13.89 5.88 -1.67
CA GLY A 163 14.22 7.31 -1.65
C GLY A 163 15.34 7.76 -0.70
N LYS A 164 15.95 6.87 0.08
CA LYS A 164 16.90 7.24 1.16
C LYS A 164 18.35 6.78 0.91
N HIS A 165 18.68 6.44 -0.32
CA HIS A 165 20.00 5.88 -0.65
C HIS A 165 21.05 6.96 -0.85
N LYS A 166 22.29 6.65 -0.47
CA LYS A 166 23.44 7.55 -0.63
C LYS A 166 24.12 7.42 -1.99
N SER A 167 23.86 6.33 -2.71
CA SER A 167 24.43 6.05 -4.02
C SER A 167 23.39 5.44 -4.96
N VAL A 168 23.59 5.64 -6.27
CA VAL A 168 22.81 4.99 -7.33
C VAL A 168 22.88 3.47 -7.21
N ALA A 169 24.05 2.92 -6.86
CA ALA A 169 24.25 1.48 -6.68
C ALA A 169 23.37 0.91 -5.55
N ASP A 170 23.24 1.62 -4.43
CA ASP A 170 22.36 1.21 -3.33
C ASP A 170 20.88 1.31 -3.73
N ALA A 171 20.52 2.40 -4.43
CA ALA A 171 19.17 2.57 -4.97
C ALA A 171 18.79 1.46 -5.95
N GLN A 172 19.71 1.06 -6.83
CA GLN A 172 19.51 -0.04 -7.78
C GLN A 172 19.35 -1.38 -7.04
N LYS A 173 20.21 -1.69 -6.06
CA LYS A 173 20.09 -2.92 -5.24
C LYS A 173 18.75 -3.00 -4.52
N TRP A 174 18.25 -1.86 -4.03
CA TRP A 174 16.92 -1.78 -3.45
C TRP A 174 15.84 -2.12 -4.48
N ALA A 175 15.92 -1.56 -5.69
CA ALA A 175 14.94 -1.79 -6.74
C ALA A 175 14.89 -3.26 -7.16
N GLU A 176 16.06 -3.87 -7.38
CA GLU A 176 16.22 -5.29 -7.71
C GLU A 176 15.57 -6.20 -6.65
N LYS A 177 15.82 -5.92 -5.36
CA LYS A 177 15.26 -6.73 -4.26
C LYS A 177 13.75 -6.58 -4.12
N ASN A 178 13.20 -5.38 -4.32
CA ASN A 178 11.79 -5.08 -4.03
C ASN A 178 10.84 -5.34 -5.21
N SER A 179 11.37 -5.55 -6.41
CA SER A 179 10.60 -5.71 -7.66
C SER A 179 10.13 -7.15 -7.96
N LYS A 180 10.39 -8.13 -7.07
CA LYS A 180 9.97 -9.56 -7.18
C LYS A 180 10.26 -10.25 -8.54
N GLY A 181 11.14 -9.70 -9.37
CA GLY A 181 11.48 -10.24 -10.69
C GLY A 181 12.99 -10.41 -10.86
N ASN A 182 13.40 -11.41 -11.64
CA ASN A 182 14.79 -11.57 -12.08
C ASN A 182 15.18 -10.55 -13.18
N GLY A 183 14.50 -9.40 -13.21
CA GLY A 183 14.69 -8.37 -14.21
C GLY A 183 15.96 -7.57 -13.92
N LYS A 184 16.56 -7.02 -14.99
CA LYS A 184 17.73 -6.14 -14.88
C LYS A 184 17.27 -4.71 -14.60
N PHE A 185 18.00 -3.99 -13.75
CA PHE A 185 17.75 -2.58 -13.43
C PHE A 185 18.86 -1.69 -14.00
N ASP A 186 19.27 -1.96 -15.23
CA ASP A 186 20.39 -1.27 -15.88
C ASP A 186 20.08 0.20 -16.22
N GLY A 187 18.80 0.59 -16.28
CA GLY A 187 18.38 1.98 -16.41
C GLY A 187 18.84 2.89 -15.27
N TYR A 188 19.26 2.35 -14.11
CA TYR A 188 19.77 3.17 -13.01
C TYR A 188 21.11 3.85 -13.35
N LYS A 189 21.89 3.30 -14.29
CA LYS A 189 23.23 3.81 -14.62
C LYS A 189 23.25 5.22 -15.19
N ILE A 190 22.12 5.69 -15.72
CA ILE A 190 21.97 7.02 -16.29
C ILE A 190 21.36 8.03 -15.31
N LEU A 191 20.98 7.59 -14.11
CA LEU A 191 20.33 8.43 -13.10
C LEU A 191 21.36 9.01 -12.14
N SER A 192 21.11 10.24 -11.67
CA SER A 192 21.70 10.73 -10.44
C SER A 192 21.12 9.98 -9.22
N THR A 193 21.79 10.07 -8.07
CA THR A 193 21.28 9.47 -6.82
C THR A 193 19.90 10.00 -6.45
N LYS A 194 19.62 11.29 -6.72
CA LYS A 194 18.32 11.92 -6.45
C LYS A 194 17.22 11.30 -7.31
N GLU A 195 17.43 11.21 -8.62
CA GLU A 195 16.48 10.63 -9.58
C GLU A 195 16.26 9.14 -9.31
N ALA A 196 17.32 8.39 -9.00
CA ALA A 196 17.21 6.99 -8.61
C ALA A 196 16.36 6.80 -7.33
N ASN A 197 16.47 7.73 -6.38
CA ASN A 197 15.67 7.73 -5.16
C ASN A 197 14.20 8.07 -5.42
N GLU A 198 13.93 9.07 -6.27
CA GLU A 198 12.57 9.42 -6.70
C GLU A 198 11.91 8.24 -7.44
N LEU A 199 12.63 7.59 -8.35
CA LEU A 199 12.16 6.39 -9.04
C LEU A 199 11.86 5.26 -8.05
N ASN A 200 12.70 5.05 -7.03
CA ASN A 200 12.44 4.05 -5.99
C ASN A 200 11.16 4.32 -5.19
N ILE A 201 10.85 5.58 -4.90
CA ILE A 201 9.57 5.95 -4.24
C ILE A 201 8.39 5.56 -5.14
N LYS A 202 8.46 5.88 -6.44
CA LYS A 202 7.44 5.55 -7.43
C LYS A 202 7.27 4.03 -7.59
N LEU A 203 8.37 3.28 -7.71
CA LEU A 203 8.37 1.82 -7.76
C LEU A 203 7.78 1.20 -6.49
N ASN A 204 8.11 1.74 -5.31
CA ASN A 204 7.54 1.24 -4.06
C ASN A 204 6.02 1.45 -4.01
N THR A 205 5.57 2.65 -4.40
CA THR A 205 4.15 3.04 -4.37
C THR A 205 3.35 2.21 -5.37
N SER A 206 3.77 2.17 -6.62
CA SER A 206 3.14 1.35 -7.67
C SER A 206 3.12 -0.15 -7.33
N ASN A 207 4.20 -0.71 -6.75
CA ASN A 207 4.20 -2.12 -6.35
C ASN A 207 3.23 -2.42 -5.21
N LYS A 208 2.96 -1.47 -4.30
CA LYS A 208 1.89 -1.61 -3.29
C LYS A 208 0.51 -1.64 -3.94
N VAL A 209 0.27 -0.81 -4.96
CA VAL A 209 -0.96 -0.86 -5.78
C VAL A 209 -1.09 -2.25 -6.41
N CYS A 210 -0.02 -2.75 -7.03
CA CYS A 210 -0.01 -4.10 -7.62
C CYS A 210 -0.33 -5.20 -6.59
N ASP A 211 0.26 -5.13 -5.39
CA ASP A 211 0.01 -6.09 -4.32
C ASP A 211 -1.45 -6.08 -3.88
N LYS A 212 -2.05 -4.89 -3.68
CA LYS A 212 -3.46 -4.74 -3.30
C LYS A 212 -4.40 -5.31 -4.35
N LEU A 213 -4.08 -5.12 -5.62
CA LEU A 213 -4.86 -5.64 -6.76
C LEU A 213 -4.56 -7.11 -7.09
N GLY A 214 -3.60 -7.74 -6.42
CA GLY A 214 -3.19 -9.11 -6.71
C GLY A 214 -2.54 -9.30 -8.09
N ILE A 215 -2.01 -8.23 -8.69
CA ILE A 215 -1.39 -8.25 -10.02
C ILE A 215 0.14 -8.28 -9.96
N GLN A 216 0.76 -8.51 -11.10
CA GLN A 216 2.21 -8.56 -11.23
C GLN A 216 2.86 -7.20 -10.93
N ARG A 217 3.86 -7.19 -10.03
CA ARG A 217 4.76 -6.06 -9.79
C ARG A 217 5.58 -5.67 -11.03
N ILE A 218 6.09 -4.45 -11.04
CA ILE A 218 7.12 -4.02 -12.01
C ILE A 218 8.38 -4.83 -11.72
N LYS A 219 8.96 -5.47 -12.75
CA LYS A 219 10.05 -6.44 -12.68
C LYS A 219 11.42 -5.90 -13.05
N SER A 220 11.49 -4.86 -13.89
CA SER A 220 12.75 -4.31 -14.39
C SER A 220 12.61 -2.86 -14.79
N VAL A 221 13.72 -2.12 -14.70
CA VAL A 221 13.89 -0.79 -15.27
C VAL A 221 15.08 -0.82 -16.23
N HIS A 222 14.84 -0.55 -17.50
CA HIS A 222 15.89 -0.58 -18.52
C HIS A 222 15.99 0.74 -19.27
N GLU A 223 17.21 1.06 -19.72
CA GLU A 223 17.44 2.21 -20.58
C GLU A 223 16.97 1.91 -22.01
N THR A 224 16.08 2.75 -22.56
CA THR A 224 15.69 2.67 -23.97
C THR A 224 16.52 3.66 -24.80
N LYS A 225 17.05 3.19 -25.94
CA LYS A 225 17.94 3.97 -26.81
C LYS A 225 17.23 4.89 -27.80
N PHE A 226 15.92 4.70 -27.99
CA PHE A 226 15.15 5.38 -29.04
C PHE A 226 13.80 5.87 -28.50
N GLY A 227 13.46 7.13 -28.83
CA GLY A 227 12.18 7.76 -28.51
C GLY A 227 12.21 8.69 -27.29
N PRO A 228 11.26 9.63 -27.17
CA PRO A 228 11.01 10.39 -25.94
C PRO A 228 10.26 9.57 -24.87
N ASP A 229 9.85 8.35 -25.19
CA ASP A 229 8.82 7.62 -24.45
C ASP A 229 9.41 6.61 -23.46
N ALA A 230 8.80 6.58 -22.28
CA ALA A 230 8.88 5.41 -21.43
C ALA A 230 7.96 4.33 -22.01
N THR A 231 8.21 3.05 -21.72
CA THR A 231 7.31 1.97 -22.15
C THR A 231 7.11 1.01 -21.00
N MET A 232 5.89 0.53 -20.74
CA MET A 232 5.67 -0.55 -19.79
C MET A 232 5.00 -1.76 -20.42
N GLN A 233 5.80 -2.80 -20.69
CA GLN A 233 5.31 -4.09 -21.19
C GLN A 233 5.73 -5.23 -20.27
N ASN A 234 4.78 -6.07 -19.87
CA ASN A 234 5.04 -7.24 -19.02
C ASN A 234 5.81 -6.92 -17.72
N GLY A 235 5.50 -5.77 -17.11
CA GLY A 235 6.18 -5.26 -15.92
C GLY A 235 7.59 -4.77 -16.18
N LYS A 236 7.99 -4.52 -17.43
CA LYS A 236 9.29 -3.91 -17.74
C LYS A 236 9.10 -2.44 -18.04
N LEU A 237 9.58 -1.56 -17.17
CA LEU A 237 9.62 -0.12 -17.41
C LEU A 237 10.86 0.23 -18.23
N GLY A 238 10.69 0.78 -19.41
CA GLY A 238 11.74 1.44 -20.18
C GLY A 238 11.80 2.91 -19.79
N ILE A 239 13.00 3.42 -19.50
CA ILE A 239 13.23 4.85 -19.25
C ILE A 239 14.25 5.38 -20.24
N THR A 240 13.98 6.56 -20.80
CA THR A 240 14.95 7.28 -21.64
C THR A 240 15.69 8.29 -20.76
N ARG A 241 16.94 8.61 -21.10
CA ARG A 241 17.66 9.71 -20.44
C ARG A 241 16.90 11.03 -20.53
N HIS A 242 16.20 11.24 -21.64
CA HIS A 242 15.37 12.44 -21.84
C HIS A 242 14.17 12.48 -20.89
N ALA A 243 13.48 11.36 -20.62
CA ALA A 243 12.39 11.31 -19.65
C ALA A 243 12.84 11.62 -18.22
N VAL A 244 14.12 11.41 -17.91
CA VAL A 244 14.73 11.69 -16.60
C VAL A 244 15.17 13.16 -16.50
N GLU A 245 15.97 13.63 -17.46
CA GLU A 245 16.58 14.97 -17.44
C GLU A 245 15.56 16.08 -17.70
N THR A 246 14.55 15.80 -18.50
CA THR A 246 13.51 16.77 -18.79
C THR A 246 12.34 16.55 -17.84
N THR A 247 12.18 17.47 -16.88
CA THR A 247 10.87 17.81 -16.28
C THR A 247 9.80 18.20 -17.31
N LYS A 248 10.11 18.05 -18.60
CA LYS A 248 9.46 18.69 -19.74
C LYS A 248 9.58 17.86 -21.03
N SER A 249 9.18 16.59 -21.00
CA SER A 249 9.03 15.82 -22.25
C SER A 249 7.71 16.23 -22.92
N GLN A 250 7.74 16.37 -24.25
CA GLN A 250 6.57 16.76 -25.04
C GLN A 250 5.77 15.51 -25.43
N ILE A 251 4.64 15.28 -24.76
CA ILE A 251 3.57 14.43 -25.30
C ILE A 251 2.55 15.39 -25.94
N GLY A 252 2.70 15.60 -27.26
CA GLY A 252 1.96 16.63 -28.00
C GLY A 252 2.49 18.05 -27.73
N LYS A 253 1.59 19.02 -27.50
CA LYS A 253 1.95 20.43 -27.18
C LYS A 253 2.17 20.68 -25.68
N ASN A 254 1.83 19.71 -24.83
CA ASN A 254 1.94 19.83 -23.38
C ASN A 254 3.24 19.21 -22.89
N VAL A 255 3.74 19.79 -21.83
CA VAL A 255 5.04 19.49 -21.25
C VAL A 255 4.79 18.65 -19.99
N LEU A 256 5.04 17.34 -20.07
CA LEU A 256 4.86 16.43 -18.95
C LEU A 256 6.12 16.33 -18.10
N THR A 257 5.91 16.20 -16.80
CA THR A 257 6.91 15.89 -15.78
C THR A 257 7.29 14.41 -15.79
N SER A 258 8.43 14.05 -15.20
CA SER A 258 8.85 12.65 -15.05
C SER A 258 7.91 11.85 -14.13
N ASP A 259 7.13 12.52 -13.28
CA ASP A 259 6.07 11.92 -12.46
C ASP A 259 4.88 11.53 -13.32
N GLU A 260 4.43 12.44 -14.18
CA GLU A 260 3.33 12.23 -15.13
C GLU A 260 3.65 11.08 -16.09
N ILE A 261 4.85 11.06 -16.68
CA ILE A 261 5.26 9.99 -17.60
C ILE A 261 5.28 8.63 -16.89
N PHE A 262 5.82 8.55 -15.67
CA PHE A 262 5.85 7.29 -14.93
C PHE A 262 4.43 6.75 -14.68
N TRP A 263 3.52 7.60 -14.21
CA TRP A 263 2.16 7.17 -13.88
C TRP A 263 1.33 6.85 -15.12
N HIS A 264 1.59 7.53 -16.24
CA HIS A 264 1.03 7.18 -17.54
C HIS A 264 1.43 5.75 -17.94
N GLU A 265 2.73 5.45 -17.95
CA GLU A 265 3.23 4.10 -18.25
C GLU A 265 2.75 3.05 -17.25
N PHE A 266 2.61 3.41 -15.97
CA PHE A 266 2.04 2.51 -14.99
C PHE A 266 0.56 2.20 -15.27
N GLY A 267 -0.20 3.17 -15.80
CA GLY A 267 -1.56 2.94 -16.30
C GLY A 267 -1.60 1.89 -17.42
N HIS A 268 -0.62 1.91 -18.33
CA HIS A 268 -0.46 0.85 -19.34
C HIS A 268 -0.24 -0.53 -18.70
N HIS A 269 0.60 -0.60 -17.68
CA HIS A 269 0.84 -1.85 -16.95
C HIS A 269 -0.39 -2.35 -16.19
N LEU A 270 -1.13 -1.46 -15.53
CA LEU A 270 -2.36 -1.80 -14.80
C LEU A 270 -3.38 -2.46 -15.72
N HIS A 271 -3.71 -1.83 -16.86
CA HIS A 271 -4.70 -2.41 -17.77
C HIS A 271 -4.22 -3.78 -18.28
N ALA A 272 -2.94 -3.89 -18.64
CA ALA A 272 -2.38 -5.12 -19.19
C ALA A 272 -2.33 -6.28 -18.18
N GLN A 273 -2.17 -5.99 -16.87
CA GLN A 273 -2.11 -7.04 -15.84
C GLN A 273 -3.47 -7.42 -15.27
N ILE A 274 -4.34 -6.45 -15.00
CA ILE A 274 -5.72 -6.73 -14.60
C ILE A 274 -6.39 -7.54 -15.71
N GLY A 275 -5.95 -7.33 -16.95
CA GLY A 275 -6.52 -7.97 -18.10
C GLY A 275 -6.20 -9.45 -18.32
N LYS A 276 -5.35 -10.08 -17.51
CA LYS A 276 -4.97 -11.49 -17.74
C LYS A 276 -6.07 -12.52 -17.42
N ASN A 277 -7.19 -12.08 -16.85
CA ASN A 277 -8.41 -12.89 -16.76
C ASN A 277 -9.23 -12.69 -18.05
N LEU A 278 -9.06 -13.61 -19.02
CA LEU A 278 -9.68 -13.51 -20.34
C LEU A 278 -11.21 -13.53 -20.26
N GLY A 279 -11.85 -12.57 -20.92
CA GLY A 279 -13.29 -12.52 -21.22
C GLY A 279 -13.65 -13.26 -22.52
N ARG A 280 -14.87 -13.03 -23.04
CA ARG A 280 -15.49 -13.83 -24.13
C ARG A 280 -14.75 -13.82 -25.48
N GLU A 281 -13.81 -12.91 -25.68
CA GLU A 281 -13.11 -12.72 -26.96
C GLU A 281 -11.58 -12.58 -26.82
N GLY A 282 -11.03 -13.01 -25.69
CA GLY A 282 -9.59 -12.88 -25.41
C GLY A 282 -9.15 -11.47 -24.98
N LEU A 283 -10.05 -10.48 -25.01
CA LEU A 283 -9.92 -9.24 -24.26
C LEU A 283 -10.28 -9.49 -22.80
N SER A 284 -9.75 -8.67 -21.92
CA SER A 284 -10.13 -8.71 -20.52
C SER A 284 -11.40 -7.94 -20.22
N LEU A 285 -12.06 -8.26 -19.10
CA LEU A 285 -13.25 -7.51 -18.67
C LEU A 285 -12.97 -6.01 -18.49
N LEU A 286 -11.80 -5.64 -17.98
CA LEU A 286 -11.40 -4.23 -17.88
C LEU A 286 -11.22 -3.60 -19.26
N GLU A 287 -10.57 -4.32 -20.17
CA GLU A 287 -10.29 -3.82 -21.51
C GLU A 287 -11.56 -3.65 -22.35
N GLU A 288 -12.49 -4.60 -22.28
CA GLU A 288 -13.81 -4.52 -22.90
C GLU A 288 -14.57 -3.27 -22.41
N LYS A 289 -14.70 -3.11 -21.08
CA LYS A 289 -15.38 -1.95 -20.49
C LYS A 289 -14.70 -0.62 -20.78
N MET A 290 -13.36 -0.61 -20.77
CA MET A 290 -12.55 0.56 -21.11
C MET A 290 -12.78 0.98 -22.57
N VAL A 291 -12.73 0.03 -23.52
CA VAL A 291 -12.94 0.29 -24.95
C VAL A 291 -14.37 0.76 -25.21
N ASP A 292 -15.38 0.14 -24.58
CA ASP A 292 -16.78 0.54 -24.71
C ASP A 292 -17.01 1.95 -24.19
N LEU A 293 -16.49 2.27 -23.00
CA LEU A 293 -16.61 3.60 -22.42
C LEU A 293 -15.89 4.65 -23.28
N TYR A 294 -14.67 4.35 -23.73
CA TYR A 294 -13.91 5.22 -24.63
C TYR A 294 -14.68 5.51 -25.94
N ASN A 295 -15.21 4.48 -26.60
CA ASN A 295 -15.95 4.62 -27.85
C ASN A 295 -17.24 5.42 -27.66
N ASN A 296 -17.95 5.22 -26.54
CA ASN A 296 -19.14 5.98 -26.19
C ASN A 296 -18.80 7.47 -26.00
N LEU A 297 -17.79 7.79 -25.18
CA LEU A 297 -17.35 9.17 -24.96
C LEU A 297 -16.88 9.84 -26.26
N LYS A 298 -16.14 9.11 -27.10
CA LYS A 298 -15.67 9.61 -28.41
C LYS A 298 -16.83 9.88 -29.36
N TYR A 299 -17.78 8.95 -29.47
CA TYR A 299 -19.00 9.14 -30.25
C TYR A 299 -19.79 10.36 -29.78
N GLN A 300 -19.97 10.52 -28.47
CA GLN A 300 -20.69 11.66 -27.91
C GLN A 300 -20.01 13.00 -28.25
N MET A 301 -18.67 13.04 -28.21
CA MET A 301 -17.88 14.21 -28.59
C MET A 301 -18.02 14.51 -30.10
N ASP A 302 -17.92 13.50 -30.96
CA ASP A 302 -17.94 13.67 -32.42
C ASP A 302 -19.33 14.04 -32.96
N VAL A 303 -20.39 13.40 -32.45
CA VAL A 303 -21.77 13.57 -32.96
C VAL A 303 -22.46 14.78 -32.35
N PHE A 304 -22.41 14.93 -31.02
CA PHE A 304 -23.19 15.97 -30.36
C PHE A 304 -22.42 17.28 -30.21
N ARG A 305 -21.12 17.31 -30.57
CA ARG A 305 -20.19 18.43 -30.28
C ARG A 305 -20.32 18.95 -28.86
N ARG A 306 -20.74 18.09 -27.93
CA ARG A 306 -20.86 18.44 -26.53
C ARG A 306 -19.44 18.51 -25.99
N GLU A 307 -19.11 19.61 -25.33
CA GLU A 307 -17.97 19.61 -24.42
C GLU A 307 -18.31 18.65 -23.28
N ILE A 308 -17.90 17.39 -23.44
CA ILE A 308 -17.85 16.47 -22.31
C ILE A 308 -16.59 16.86 -21.55
N LEU A 309 -16.76 17.83 -20.66
CA LEU A 309 -15.70 18.32 -19.79
C LEU A 309 -14.99 17.11 -19.16
N ASN A 310 -13.67 17.05 -19.30
CA ASN A 310 -12.80 16.04 -18.69
C ASN A 310 -12.89 14.60 -19.24
N SER A 311 -13.58 14.34 -20.36
CA SER A 311 -13.59 12.99 -20.96
C SER A 311 -12.27 12.61 -21.62
N PHE A 312 -11.56 13.58 -22.18
CA PHE A 312 -10.26 13.37 -22.84
C PHE A 312 -9.29 14.43 -22.31
N PRO A 313 -8.41 14.08 -21.37
CA PRO A 313 -7.55 15.08 -20.71
C PRO A 313 -6.66 15.84 -21.69
N THR A 314 -6.18 15.18 -22.75
CA THR A 314 -5.45 15.82 -23.85
C THR A 314 -5.82 15.25 -25.22
N ASN A 315 -5.26 15.82 -26.30
CA ASN A 315 -5.39 15.23 -27.63
C ASN A 315 -4.72 13.86 -27.75
N TYR A 316 -3.76 13.54 -26.87
CA TYR A 316 -3.07 12.26 -26.88
C TYR A 316 -4.01 11.13 -26.43
N SER A 317 -4.80 11.32 -25.36
CA SER A 317 -5.86 10.37 -24.98
C SER A 317 -6.87 10.06 -26.10
N LYS A 318 -7.02 10.88 -27.13
CA LYS A 318 -7.97 10.63 -28.24
C LYS A 318 -7.47 9.64 -29.27
N THR A 319 -6.21 9.21 -29.16
CA THR A 319 -5.56 8.33 -30.13
C THR A 319 -6.02 6.87 -29.97
N SER A 320 -6.13 6.37 -28.74
CA SER A 320 -6.61 5.01 -28.43
C SER A 320 -7.24 4.93 -27.04
N ALA A 321 -8.02 3.87 -26.79
CA ALA A 321 -8.58 3.60 -25.46
C ALA A 321 -7.48 3.32 -24.41
N HIS A 322 -6.36 2.72 -24.83
CA HIS A 322 -5.21 2.45 -23.95
C HIS A 322 -4.53 3.75 -23.51
N GLU A 323 -4.27 4.67 -24.44
CA GLU A 323 -3.69 5.98 -24.10
C GLU A 323 -4.64 6.82 -23.26
N TRP A 324 -5.95 6.76 -23.56
CA TRP A 324 -6.97 7.39 -22.74
C TRP A 324 -6.95 6.88 -21.30
N PHE A 325 -6.91 5.57 -21.10
CA PHE A 325 -6.85 4.98 -19.76
C PHE A 325 -5.57 5.37 -19.04
N ALA A 326 -4.41 5.24 -19.68
CA ALA A 326 -3.11 5.59 -19.12
C ALA A 326 -3.04 7.05 -18.67
N GLU A 327 -3.53 7.98 -19.50
CA GLU A 327 -3.53 9.41 -19.18
C GLU A 327 -4.50 9.77 -18.04
N ASN A 328 -5.71 9.18 -18.01
CA ASN A 328 -6.61 9.40 -16.87
C ASN A 328 -6.03 8.80 -15.57
N MET A 329 -5.41 7.61 -15.63
CA MET A 329 -4.72 7.01 -14.49
C MET A 329 -3.59 7.91 -13.94
N MET A 330 -2.85 8.56 -14.83
CA MET A 330 -1.84 9.55 -14.47
C MET A 330 -2.45 10.72 -13.68
N TYR A 331 -3.58 11.29 -14.12
CA TYR A 331 -4.24 12.37 -13.39
C TYR A 331 -4.73 11.91 -12.00
N VAL A 332 -5.36 10.74 -11.91
CA VAL A 332 -5.82 10.19 -10.62
C VAL A 332 -4.66 9.98 -9.65
N SER A 333 -3.56 9.37 -10.13
CA SER A 333 -2.38 9.06 -9.30
C SER A 333 -1.66 10.30 -8.77
N ASN A 334 -1.77 11.43 -9.49
CA ASN A 334 -1.20 12.71 -9.08
C ASN A 334 -2.19 13.61 -8.31
N GLY A 335 -3.34 13.08 -7.86
CA GLY A 335 -4.32 13.83 -7.08
C GLY A 335 -5.19 14.80 -7.89
N TYR A 336 -5.21 14.66 -9.21
CA TYR A 336 -6.00 15.48 -10.12
C TYR A 336 -7.29 14.76 -10.57
N SER A 337 -7.95 14.01 -9.68
CA SER A 337 -9.18 13.27 -10.00
C SER A 337 -10.34 14.17 -10.46
N HIS A 338 -10.31 15.46 -10.14
CA HIS A 338 -11.29 16.43 -10.65
C HIS A 338 -11.15 16.72 -12.16
N LYS A 339 -10.05 16.28 -12.81
CA LYS A 339 -9.78 16.42 -14.24
C LYS A 339 -10.12 15.17 -15.04
N VAL A 340 -10.65 14.13 -14.42
CA VAL A 340 -11.10 12.91 -15.11
C VAL A 340 -12.62 12.82 -15.07
N SER A 341 -13.20 12.15 -16.07
CA SER A 341 -14.65 11.94 -16.13
C SER A 341 -15.16 11.08 -14.96
N LYS A 342 -16.44 11.28 -14.59
CA LYS A 342 -17.09 10.49 -13.53
C LYS A 342 -17.16 9.02 -13.93
N GLU A 343 -17.46 8.76 -15.18
CA GLU A 343 -17.57 7.43 -15.78
C GLU A 343 -16.23 6.68 -15.71
N PHE A 344 -15.10 7.39 -15.90
CA PHE A 344 -13.78 6.81 -15.69
C PHE A 344 -13.54 6.44 -14.23
N MET A 345 -13.90 7.32 -13.29
CA MET A 345 -13.78 7.04 -11.85
C MET A 345 -14.61 5.82 -11.44
N GLU A 346 -15.84 5.73 -11.92
CA GLU A 346 -16.72 4.57 -11.70
C GLU A 346 -16.12 3.29 -12.27
N LEU A 347 -15.54 3.35 -13.47
CA LEU A 347 -14.84 2.22 -14.08
C LEU A 347 -13.70 1.75 -13.16
N ILE A 348 -12.79 2.63 -12.74
CA ILE A 348 -11.63 2.20 -11.94
C ILE A 348 -12.00 1.81 -10.50
N ASP A 349 -13.07 2.38 -9.93
CA ASP A 349 -13.65 1.98 -8.64
C ASP A 349 -14.18 0.54 -8.70
N GLU A 350 -14.83 0.15 -9.80
CA GLU A 350 -15.35 -1.20 -9.99
C GLU A 350 -14.26 -2.28 -9.90
N PHE A 351 -13.05 -1.94 -10.35
CA PHE A 351 -11.87 -2.83 -10.28
C PHE A 351 -11.02 -2.63 -9.02
N GLY A 352 -11.48 -1.84 -8.04
CA GLY A 352 -10.77 -1.59 -6.79
C GLY A 352 -9.48 -0.77 -6.94
N ILE A 353 -9.27 -0.12 -8.09
CA ILE A 353 -8.02 0.60 -8.41
C ILE A 353 -7.90 1.87 -7.56
N THR A 354 -9.00 2.59 -7.34
CA THR A 354 -9.00 3.82 -6.55
C THR A 354 -8.56 3.59 -5.11
N ASP A 355 -9.09 2.54 -4.46
CA ASP A 355 -8.68 2.15 -3.11
C ASP A 355 -7.25 1.60 -3.07
N ALA A 356 -6.77 1.07 -4.21
CA ALA A 356 -5.39 0.64 -4.31
C ALA A 356 -4.41 1.81 -4.35
N ILE A 357 -4.76 2.90 -5.04
CA ILE A 357 -3.95 4.11 -5.20
C ILE A 357 -3.92 4.98 -3.93
N LYS A 358 -5.04 5.07 -3.20
CA LYS A 358 -5.12 5.75 -1.90
C LYS A 358 -4.32 5.00 -0.83
#